data_AF-A0A7Y5JKX0-F1
#
_entry.id   AF-A0A7Y5JKX0-F1
#
_cell.length_a   1.000
_cell.length_b   1.000
_cell.length_c   1.000
_cell.angle_alpha   90.00
_cell.angle_beta   90.00
_cell.angle_gamma   90.00
#
_symmetry.space_group_name_H-M   'P 1'
#
loop_
_entity.id
_entity.type
_entity.pdbx_description
1 polymer ?
#
loop_
_entity_poly.entity_id
_entity_poly.type
_entity_poly.pdbx_seq_one_letter_code
_entity_poly.pdbx_strand_id
1 'polypeptide(L)'
;MTATLQSRPFRIITQLDISRIPQLQHLDPDFVLSMKAVASVLPFRVNNYVLEELIDWSNIPADPIFQLVFPQPGMLHPQDLASMRALIASGAPRPRILEAAREIQHRMNPHPAGQKQLNVPEMDGEPVAGMQHKYRETVLFFPQAGQTCHAYCTYCFRWAQFVGIEDLKFASGSPQTLVRYVEQHPEVTSVLFTGGDPLVMNSKVLRQYVEPLLGVKHLLSIRIGTKSVAYWPYRFVNDPDSDDLLTLPRVPKAVLARVADTFRLDRLERVESVRDEVDGSVKHLFRSPDGALHEAVWIPLLRPDAATVCLSSQVGCSLDCSFCATGRLGLRRNLHTWEMVDAFLQVRRLSSRRVTGAVFMGQGEPFLNYDQVIAAAEVLRHPCGGGVSGKAITLSTAGIVPAIRRFTAEGHPYRLIVSLTSTVRERRASLMPGASRWSPEELADALRAHARARGERVTVAWVCVAGVNMGEDEALGLRRLLGDVPLRLNLIEVNADPRRPSEAQLQAFVDLLSPLGSPVVRRYSVGREKHSACGMLAATRFSAAVPARDPGGEERAPAEPSASTTFRRFLPSFSVPRPTRSGT
;
A
#
# COMPACT_ATOMS: atom_id res chain seq x y z
N MET A 1 13.64 11.38 -8.80
CA MET A 1 14.77 10.49 -9.15
C MET A 1 14.59 9.22 -8.33
N THR A 2 14.09 8.13 -8.92
CA THR A 2 14.26 6.81 -8.32
C THR A 2 15.76 6.53 -8.40
N ALA A 3 16.46 6.68 -7.29
CA ALA A 3 17.82 6.19 -7.19
C ALA A 3 17.75 4.68 -7.47
N THR A 4 18.09 4.28 -8.68
CA THR A 4 18.34 2.89 -9.00
C THR A 4 19.48 2.49 -8.08
N LEU A 5 19.19 1.68 -7.05
CA LEU A 5 20.21 1.12 -6.17
C LEU A 5 21.22 0.42 -7.07
N GLN A 6 22.39 1.03 -7.29
CA GLN A 6 23.44 0.41 -8.11
C GLN A 6 23.95 -0.82 -7.35
N SER A 7 24.11 -1.95 -8.03
CA SER A 7 24.55 -3.19 -7.36
C SER A 7 25.96 -2.96 -6.78
N ARG A 8 26.14 -3.23 -5.50
CA ARG A 8 27.46 -3.18 -4.86
C ARG A 8 27.87 -4.59 -4.44
N PRO A 9 29.16 -4.95 -4.57
CA PRO A 9 29.63 -6.23 -4.06
C PRO A 9 29.45 -6.29 -2.55
N PHE A 10 28.86 -7.38 -2.06
CA PHE A 10 28.68 -7.60 -0.62
C PHE A 10 30.05 -7.75 0.06
N ARG A 11 30.34 -6.88 1.02
CA ARG A 11 31.56 -6.93 1.83
C ARG A 11 31.21 -6.99 3.30
N ILE A 12 31.88 -7.89 4.01
CA ILE A 12 31.73 -8.07 5.43
C ILE A 12 32.87 -7.34 6.14
N ILE A 13 32.52 -6.63 7.20
CA ILE A 13 33.42 -5.96 8.12
C ILE A 13 33.33 -6.70 9.45
N THR A 14 34.49 -7.05 10.00
CA THR A 14 34.62 -7.85 11.22
C THR A 14 35.48 -7.12 12.25
N GLN A 15 35.73 -7.75 13.41
CA GLN A 15 36.60 -7.20 14.45
C GLN A 15 38.01 -6.84 13.96
N LEU A 16 38.51 -7.55 12.93
CA LEU A 16 39.84 -7.31 12.35
C LEU A 16 39.91 -6.00 11.57
N ASP A 17 38.75 -5.48 11.15
CA ASP A 17 38.63 -4.32 10.29
C ASP A 17 38.34 -3.03 11.09
N ILE A 18 38.01 -3.12 12.39
CA ILE A 18 37.65 -1.97 13.22
C ILE A 18 38.71 -0.86 13.13
N SER A 19 39.99 -1.20 13.24
CA SER A 19 41.10 -0.23 13.15
C SER A 19 41.26 0.42 11.77
N ARG A 20 40.63 -0.15 10.72
CA ARG A 20 40.71 0.33 9.33
C ARG A 20 39.53 1.22 8.93
N ILE A 21 38.51 1.35 9.78
CA ILE A 21 37.35 2.21 9.51
C ILE A 21 37.75 3.66 9.80
N PRO A 22 37.91 4.53 8.78
CA PRO A 22 38.43 5.88 8.98
C PRO A 22 37.56 6.71 9.94
N GLN A 23 36.24 6.55 9.87
CA GLN A 23 35.29 7.30 10.68
C GLN A 23 35.44 7.04 12.19
N LEU A 24 35.96 5.87 12.59
CA LEU A 24 36.20 5.57 14.01
C LEU A 24 37.42 6.30 14.58
N GLN A 25 38.30 6.86 13.74
CA GLN A 25 39.45 7.64 14.20
C GLN A 25 39.04 8.97 14.84
N HIS A 26 37.81 9.43 14.60
CA HIS A 26 37.25 10.64 15.21
C HIS A 26 36.60 10.41 16.57
N LEU A 27 36.45 9.15 17.00
CA LEU A 27 35.92 8.81 18.32
C LEU A 27 37.03 8.87 19.37
N ASP A 28 36.61 9.05 20.62
CA ASP A 28 37.47 8.92 21.80
C ASP A 28 38.27 7.59 21.74
N PRO A 29 39.61 7.63 21.78
CA PRO A 29 40.45 6.44 21.80
C PRO A 29 40.06 5.43 22.88
N ASP A 30 39.57 5.89 24.05
CA ASP A 30 39.12 5.01 25.13
C ASP A 30 37.82 4.27 24.77
N PHE A 31 36.92 4.93 24.04
CA PHE A 31 35.73 4.30 23.50
C PHE A 31 36.10 3.25 22.45
N VAL A 32 37.05 3.55 21.55
CA VAL A 32 37.53 2.61 20.53
C VAL A 32 38.23 1.40 21.16
N LEU A 33 39.03 1.62 22.22
CA LEU A 33 39.64 0.52 22.98
C LEU A 33 38.57 -0.36 23.64
N SER A 34 37.53 0.25 24.22
CA SER A 34 36.40 -0.48 24.80
C SER A 34 35.63 -1.27 23.75
N MET A 35 35.39 -0.70 22.58
CA MET A 35 34.77 -1.39 21.44
C MET A 35 35.59 -2.62 21.01
N LYS A 36 36.92 -2.49 20.91
CA LYS A 36 37.82 -3.62 20.59
C LYS A 36 37.79 -4.70 21.69
N ALA A 37 37.75 -4.30 22.96
CA ALA A 37 37.59 -5.21 24.09
C ALA A 37 36.30 -6.02 23.99
N VAL A 38 35.17 -5.36 23.74
CA VAL A 38 33.88 -6.04 23.54
C VAL A 38 33.93 -6.95 22.32
N ALA A 39 34.47 -6.49 21.19
CA ALA A 39 34.56 -7.28 19.95
C ALA A 39 35.40 -8.56 20.10
N SER A 40 36.37 -8.56 21.02
CA SER A 40 37.18 -9.75 21.31
C SER A 40 36.45 -10.81 22.13
N VAL A 41 35.37 -10.43 22.84
CA VAL A 41 34.51 -11.34 23.61
C VAL A 41 33.25 -11.70 22.82
N LEU A 42 32.62 -10.74 22.15
CA LEU A 42 31.34 -10.91 21.46
C LEU A 42 31.52 -10.75 19.95
N PRO A 43 30.84 -11.58 19.14
CA PRO A 43 30.99 -11.59 17.70
C PRO A 43 30.57 -10.25 17.09
N PHE A 44 31.43 -9.67 16.25
CA PHE A 44 31.13 -8.48 15.48
C PHE A 44 31.11 -8.77 13.98
N ARG A 45 30.03 -8.34 13.33
CA ARG A 45 29.83 -8.43 11.88
C ARG A 45 28.92 -7.29 11.43
N VAL A 46 29.34 -6.55 10.42
CA VAL A 46 28.50 -5.58 9.71
C VAL A 46 28.84 -5.66 8.22
N ASN A 47 28.01 -5.09 7.36
CA ASN A 47 28.27 -5.05 5.92
C ASN A 47 28.42 -3.62 5.42
N ASN A 48 28.94 -3.48 4.20
CA ASN A 48 29.20 -2.18 3.60
C ASN A 48 27.94 -1.33 3.39
N TYR A 49 26.78 -1.90 3.07
CA TYR A 49 25.53 -1.11 2.94
C TYR A 49 25.13 -0.49 4.28
N VAL A 50 25.21 -1.25 5.38
CA VAL A 50 24.90 -0.70 6.71
C VAL A 50 25.86 0.43 7.06
N LEU A 51 27.16 0.29 6.78
CA LEU A 51 28.15 1.33 7.02
C LEU A 51 27.92 2.57 6.16
N GLU A 52 27.66 2.38 4.87
CA GLU A 52 27.66 3.46 3.88
C GLU A 52 26.32 4.20 3.81
N GLU A 53 25.21 3.51 4.09
CA GLU A 53 23.86 4.02 3.79
C GLU A 53 22.97 4.14 5.04
N LEU A 54 23.27 3.44 6.14
CA LEU A 54 22.40 3.41 7.33
C LEU A 54 22.97 4.13 8.55
N ILE A 55 24.29 4.24 8.67
CA ILE A 55 24.93 4.94 9.80
C ILE A 55 25.15 6.39 9.43
N ASP A 56 24.61 7.30 10.25
CA ASP A 56 24.99 8.70 10.21
C ASP A 56 26.31 8.90 10.98
N TRP A 57 27.42 8.87 10.24
CA TRP A 57 28.75 9.05 10.82
C TRP A 57 28.99 10.42 11.46
N SER A 58 28.14 11.43 11.18
CA SER A 58 28.24 12.75 11.83
C SER A 58 27.67 12.76 13.25
N ASN A 59 26.88 11.74 13.61
CA ASN A 59 26.18 11.65 14.88
C ASN A 59 26.70 10.50 15.78
N ILE A 60 27.84 9.88 15.45
CA ILE A 60 28.44 8.85 16.32
C ILE A 60 29.01 9.49 17.61
N PRO A 61 28.92 8.81 18.77
CA PRO A 61 28.38 7.47 19.01
C PRO A 61 26.86 7.44 19.29
N ALA A 62 26.15 8.56 19.13
CA ALA A 62 24.71 8.66 19.42
C ALA A 62 23.80 8.12 18.28
N ASP A 63 24.35 7.90 17.08
CA ASP A 63 23.60 7.31 15.97
C ASP A 63 22.99 5.96 16.36
N PRO A 64 21.67 5.77 16.21
CA PRO A 64 21.00 4.56 16.66
C PRO A 64 21.44 3.32 15.90
N ILE A 65 21.72 3.41 14.59
CA ILE A 65 22.16 2.25 13.81
C ILE A 65 23.56 1.81 14.25
N PHE A 66 24.47 2.77 14.46
CA PHE A 66 25.78 2.54 15.04
C PHE A 66 25.68 1.83 16.40
N GLN A 67 24.87 2.35 17.33
CA GLN A 67 24.66 1.70 18.63
C GLN A 67 24.06 0.29 18.53
N LEU A 68 23.24 0.03 17.51
CA LEU A 68 22.60 -1.26 17.29
C LEU A 68 23.57 -2.29 16.70
N VAL A 69 24.61 -1.90 15.96
CA VAL A 69 25.46 -2.86 15.20
C VAL A 69 26.95 -2.83 15.54
N PHE A 70 27.46 -1.78 16.19
CA PHE A 70 28.85 -1.72 16.65
C PHE A 70 28.98 -2.10 18.13
N PRO A 71 30.04 -2.83 18.54
CA PRO A 71 30.24 -3.23 19.92
C PRO A 71 30.21 -2.03 20.88
N GLN A 72 29.35 -2.11 21.90
CA GLN A 72 29.17 -1.06 22.89
C GLN A 72 29.77 -1.46 24.24
N PRO A 73 30.41 -0.55 24.99
CA PRO A 73 30.99 -0.84 26.30
C PRO A 73 30.02 -1.55 27.26
N GLY A 74 28.75 -1.15 27.26
CA GLY A 74 27.70 -1.71 28.11
C GLY A 74 27.29 -3.16 27.80
N MET A 75 27.87 -3.79 26.77
CA MET A 75 27.60 -5.20 26.45
C MET A 75 28.34 -6.19 27.36
N LEU A 76 29.34 -5.72 28.11
CA LEU A 76 30.07 -6.53 29.11
C LEU A 76 29.86 -5.94 30.51
N HIS A 77 29.98 -6.79 31.53
CA HIS A 77 30.03 -6.31 32.90
C HIS A 77 31.26 -5.38 33.07
N PRO A 78 31.17 -4.29 33.87
CA PRO A 78 32.28 -3.32 33.97
C PRO A 78 33.63 -3.93 34.34
N GLN A 79 33.65 -4.96 35.19
CA GLN A 79 34.87 -5.68 35.56
C GLN A 79 35.46 -6.46 34.38
N ASP A 80 34.62 -7.20 33.64
CA ASP A 80 35.05 -7.97 32.46
C ASP A 80 35.58 -7.03 31.37
N LEU A 81 34.91 -5.89 31.15
CA LEU A 81 35.36 -4.87 30.22
C LEU A 81 36.73 -4.31 30.62
N ALA A 82 36.93 -3.97 31.89
CA ALA A 82 38.19 -3.44 32.39
C ALA A 82 39.35 -4.44 32.20
N SER A 83 39.12 -5.72 32.52
CA SER A 83 40.10 -6.79 32.30
C SER A 83 40.46 -6.96 30.83
N MET A 84 39.46 -6.97 29.93
CA MET A 84 39.71 -7.10 28.49
C MET A 84 40.42 -5.87 27.92
N ARG A 85 40.07 -4.67 28.36
CA ARG A 85 40.77 -3.43 27.96
C ARG A 85 42.24 -3.47 28.37
N ALA A 86 42.54 -3.91 29.60
CA ALA A 86 43.92 -4.01 30.09
C ALA A 86 44.76 -5.01 29.27
N LEU A 87 44.19 -6.17 28.91
CA LEU A 87 44.85 -7.17 28.05
C LEU A 87 45.12 -6.63 26.64
N ILE A 88 44.17 -5.91 26.05
CA ILE A 88 44.36 -5.34 24.71
C ILE A 88 45.36 -4.19 24.74
N ALA A 89 45.30 -3.32 25.74
CA ALA A 89 46.20 -2.17 25.88
C ALA A 89 47.65 -2.60 26.12
N SER A 90 47.88 -3.71 26.83
CA SER A 90 49.23 -4.26 27.07
C SER A 90 49.81 -5.02 25.87
N GLY A 91 49.03 -5.20 24.79
CA GLY A 91 49.46 -5.99 23.64
C GLY A 91 49.57 -7.48 23.94
N ALA A 92 48.75 -8.01 24.86
CA ALA A 92 48.79 -9.41 25.25
C ALA A 92 48.65 -10.36 24.04
N PRO A 93 49.35 -11.52 24.04
CA PRO A 93 49.22 -12.49 22.96
C PRO A 93 47.77 -12.94 22.76
N ARG A 94 47.37 -13.14 21.49
CA ARG A 94 46.01 -13.56 21.11
C ARG A 94 45.48 -14.78 21.89
N PRO A 95 46.28 -15.84 22.17
CA PRO A 95 45.80 -16.97 22.98
C PRO A 95 45.30 -16.55 24.37
N ARG A 96 45.98 -15.60 25.03
CA ARG A 96 45.60 -15.11 26.35
C ARG A 96 44.32 -14.29 26.33
N ILE A 97 44.14 -13.48 25.27
CA ILE A 97 42.89 -12.73 25.04
C ILE A 97 41.72 -13.70 24.81
N LEU A 98 41.94 -14.76 24.01
CA LEU A 98 40.92 -15.78 23.75
C LEU A 98 40.53 -16.58 25.00
N GLU A 99 41.49 -16.90 25.85
CA GLU A 99 41.24 -17.58 27.13
C GLU A 99 40.35 -16.73 28.05
N ALA A 100 40.70 -15.46 28.26
CA ALA A 100 39.88 -14.53 29.05
C ALA A 100 38.47 -14.32 28.43
N ALA A 101 38.38 -14.19 27.11
CA ALA A 101 37.10 -14.10 26.42
C ALA A 101 36.22 -15.34 26.66
N ARG A 102 36.79 -16.54 26.64
CA ARG A 102 36.05 -17.79 26.92
C ARG A 102 35.53 -17.83 28.35
N GLU A 103 36.34 -17.44 29.33
CA GLU A 103 35.90 -17.37 30.72
C GLU A 103 34.69 -16.44 30.91
N ILE A 104 34.72 -15.27 30.24
CA ILE A 104 33.59 -14.33 30.26
C ILE A 104 32.36 -14.98 29.60
N GLN A 105 32.52 -15.54 28.40
CA GLN A 105 31.43 -16.19 27.67
C GLN A 105 30.80 -17.35 28.46
N HIS A 106 31.58 -18.14 29.21
CA HIS A 106 31.04 -19.22 30.05
C HIS A 106 30.20 -18.70 31.22
N ARG A 107 30.49 -17.50 31.74
CA ARG A 107 29.67 -16.84 32.78
C ARG A 107 28.40 -16.20 32.20
N MET A 108 28.40 -15.83 30.92
CA MET A 108 27.23 -15.28 30.26
C MET A 108 26.20 -16.38 29.99
N ASN A 109 24.91 -16.16 30.31
CA ASN A 109 23.85 -17.12 30.00
C ASN A 109 23.45 -17.05 28.51
N PRO A 110 23.78 -18.06 27.68
CA PRO A 110 23.48 -18.03 26.24
C PRO A 110 22.07 -18.56 25.90
N HIS A 111 21.38 -19.18 26.86
CA HIS A 111 20.08 -19.84 26.68
C HIS A 111 19.12 -19.48 27.81
N PRO A 112 18.60 -18.24 27.84
CA PRO A 112 17.62 -17.85 28.84
C PRO A 112 16.38 -18.76 28.80
N ALA A 113 15.79 -19.01 29.97
CA ALA A 113 14.50 -19.69 30.14
C ALA A 113 14.42 -21.16 29.63
N GLY A 114 15.48 -21.95 29.76
CA GLY A 114 15.41 -23.41 29.52
C GLY A 114 15.12 -23.80 28.07
N GLN A 115 15.46 -22.94 27.10
CA GLN A 115 15.07 -23.08 25.70
C GLN A 115 15.47 -24.44 25.07
N LYS A 116 16.61 -25.00 25.49
CA LYS A 116 17.11 -26.32 25.04
C LYS A 116 16.38 -27.51 25.68
N GLN A 117 15.71 -27.32 26.82
CA GLN A 117 15.10 -28.39 27.60
C GLN A 117 13.58 -28.50 27.36
N LEU A 118 12.92 -27.40 27.02
CA LEU A 118 11.45 -27.34 27.01
C LEU A 118 10.80 -27.37 25.62
N ASN A 119 11.52 -27.01 24.55
CA ASN A 119 10.91 -26.81 23.23
C ASN A 119 11.55 -27.63 22.11
N VAL A 120 12.60 -28.40 22.38
CA VAL A 120 13.19 -29.30 21.37
C VAL A 120 12.24 -30.48 21.23
N PRO A 121 11.59 -30.66 20.08
CA PRO A 121 10.65 -31.76 19.91
C PRO A 121 11.40 -33.07 19.71
N GLU A 122 10.72 -34.18 19.98
CA GLU A 122 11.20 -35.52 19.71
C GLU A 122 10.48 -36.10 18.49
N MET A 123 11.18 -36.91 17.69
CA MET A 123 10.62 -37.67 16.59
C MET A 123 11.25 -39.06 16.61
N ASP A 124 10.45 -40.11 16.57
CA ASP A 124 10.91 -41.50 16.67
C ASP A 124 11.73 -41.79 17.95
N GLY A 125 11.46 -41.08 19.05
CA GLY A 125 12.15 -41.22 20.34
C GLY A 125 13.46 -40.46 20.47
N GLU A 126 13.86 -39.70 19.44
CA GLU A 126 15.11 -38.93 19.41
C GLU A 126 14.84 -37.42 19.30
N PRO A 127 15.61 -36.56 19.98
CA PRO A 127 15.49 -35.10 19.83
C PRO A 127 15.77 -34.63 18.41
N VAL A 128 14.89 -33.79 17.87
CA VAL A 128 15.08 -33.19 16.55
C VAL A 128 15.95 -31.94 16.65
N ALA A 129 17.23 -32.09 16.34
CA ALA A 129 18.18 -30.98 16.30
C ALA A 129 17.70 -29.83 15.39
N GLY A 130 18.03 -28.59 15.75
CA GLY A 130 17.74 -27.42 14.93
C GLY A 130 16.25 -27.10 14.76
N MET A 131 15.38 -27.61 15.63
CA MET A 131 13.95 -27.37 15.59
C MET A 131 13.39 -27.06 16.99
N GLN A 132 12.40 -26.18 17.06
CA GLN A 132 11.65 -25.92 18.28
C GLN A 132 10.15 -25.98 18.00
N HIS A 133 9.41 -26.82 18.71
CA HIS A 133 7.95 -26.78 18.71
C HIS A 133 7.51 -25.75 19.75
N LYS A 134 7.25 -24.52 19.30
CA LYS A 134 7.12 -23.37 20.21
C LYS A 134 5.70 -23.15 20.73
N TYR A 135 4.72 -23.40 19.87
CA TYR A 135 3.28 -23.36 20.15
C TYR A 135 2.64 -24.53 19.44
N ARG A 136 1.44 -24.94 19.86
CA ARG A 136 0.69 -26.04 19.25
C ARG A 136 0.67 -25.99 17.71
N GLU A 137 0.51 -24.79 17.14
CA GLU A 137 0.42 -24.62 15.69
C GLU A 137 1.72 -24.16 15.02
N THR A 138 2.79 -23.90 15.79
CA THR A 138 3.99 -23.21 15.28
C THR A 138 5.29 -23.92 15.63
N VAL A 139 6.01 -24.30 14.59
CA VAL A 139 7.38 -24.83 14.66
C VAL A 139 8.38 -23.79 14.16
N LEU A 140 9.48 -23.63 14.90
CA LEU A 140 10.65 -22.86 14.50
C LEU A 140 11.71 -23.81 13.98
N PHE A 141 12.26 -23.50 12.82
CA PHE A 141 13.35 -24.26 12.21
C PHE A 141 14.59 -23.38 12.03
N PHE A 142 15.75 -23.95 12.36
CA PHE A 142 17.04 -23.27 12.39
C PHE A 142 17.95 -23.86 11.31
N PRO A 143 17.87 -23.37 10.05
CA PRO A 143 18.65 -23.93 8.96
C PRO A 143 20.13 -23.64 9.17
N GLN A 144 20.98 -24.66 9.02
CA GLN A 144 22.43 -24.52 9.22
C GLN A 144 23.06 -23.44 8.35
N ALA A 145 22.64 -23.33 7.09
CA ALA A 145 23.11 -22.30 6.17
C ALA A 145 22.58 -20.89 6.48
N GLY A 146 21.53 -20.76 7.31
CA GLY A 146 20.89 -19.50 7.67
C GLY A 146 21.24 -19.02 9.09
N GLN A 147 22.30 -19.56 9.69
CA GLN A 147 22.67 -19.19 11.06
C GLN A 147 23.37 -17.83 11.14
N THR A 148 23.89 -17.27 10.04
CA THR A 148 24.54 -15.93 10.04
C THR A 148 23.57 -14.82 9.65
N CYS A 149 23.95 -13.58 9.96
CA CYS A 149 23.15 -12.38 9.67
C CYS A 149 23.94 -11.39 8.79
N HIS A 150 23.24 -10.52 8.08
CA HIS A 150 23.84 -9.39 7.33
C HIS A 150 24.61 -8.40 8.23
N ALA A 151 24.23 -8.31 9.52
CA ALA A 151 25.00 -7.66 10.59
C ALA A 151 24.66 -8.33 11.93
N TYR A 152 25.46 -8.18 12.97
CA TYR A 152 25.11 -8.65 14.32
C TYR A 152 24.61 -7.48 15.17
N CYS A 153 23.52 -7.70 15.88
CA CYS A 153 22.95 -6.69 16.77
C CYS A 153 23.67 -6.72 18.13
N THR A 154 23.84 -5.58 18.78
CA THR A 154 24.48 -5.45 20.10
C THR A 154 23.69 -6.11 21.22
N TYR A 155 22.39 -6.32 21.03
CA TYR A 155 21.49 -7.03 21.94
C TYR A 155 21.20 -8.49 21.50
N CYS A 156 22.00 -9.05 20.58
CA CYS A 156 21.74 -10.38 20.04
C CYS A 156 21.93 -11.47 21.11
N PHE A 157 20.82 -12.06 21.60
CA PHE A 157 20.84 -13.20 22.52
C PHE A 157 21.40 -14.49 21.91
N ARG A 158 21.66 -14.51 20.59
CA ARG A 158 22.20 -15.67 19.86
C ARG A 158 23.71 -15.57 19.62
N TRP A 159 24.41 -14.67 20.32
CA TRP A 159 25.86 -14.50 20.21
C TRP A 159 26.64 -15.83 20.34
N ALA A 160 26.13 -16.74 21.18
CA ALA A 160 26.67 -18.08 21.40
C ALA A 160 26.76 -18.95 20.13
N GLN A 161 25.90 -18.71 19.13
CA GLN A 161 25.93 -19.44 17.86
C GLN A 161 27.13 -19.05 16.98
N PHE A 162 27.79 -17.91 17.27
CA PHE A 162 28.83 -17.33 16.43
C PHE A 162 30.24 -17.41 17.02
N VAL A 163 30.38 -17.74 18.30
CA VAL A 163 31.67 -17.77 19.00
C VAL A 163 32.44 -19.10 18.87
N GLY A 164 31.90 -20.06 18.11
CA GLY A 164 32.60 -21.30 17.78
C GLY A 164 32.62 -22.37 18.88
N ILE A 165 31.77 -22.26 19.90
CA ILE A 165 31.55 -23.31 20.91
C ILE A 165 30.60 -24.34 20.31
N GLU A 166 31.08 -25.55 20.02
CA GLU A 166 30.32 -26.59 19.29
C GLU A 166 29.02 -26.99 20.00
N ASP A 167 29.04 -27.09 21.34
CA ASP A 167 27.88 -27.46 22.16
C ASP A 167 26.75 -26.40 22.19
N LEU A 168 26.97 -25.22 21.60
CA LEU A 168 26.00 -24.10 21.57
C LEU A 168 25.33 -23.91 20.20
N LYS A 169 25.75 -24.65 19.15
CA LYS A 169 25.16 -24.54 17.82
C LYS A 169 23.79 -25.25 17.77
N PHE A 170 22.77 -24.51 17.36
CA PHE A 170 21.40 -25.03 17.23
C PHE A 170 20.99 -24.97 15.76
N ALA A 171 21.34 -26.01 14.98
CA ALA A 171 21.03 -26.05 13.56
C ALA A 171 20.82 -27.47 13.05
N SER A 172 20.01 -27.60 12.00
CA SER A 172 19.82 -28.85 11.25
C SER A 172 20.15 -28.65 9.78
N GLY A 173 20.74 -29.68 9.17
CA GLY A 173 21.10 -29.73 7.76
C GLY A 173 20.09 -30.45 6.87
N SER A 174 19.05 -31.10 7.44
CA SER A 174 18.08 -31.88 6.66
C SER A 174 16.69 -31.23 6.64
N PRO A 175 16.29 -30.62 5.52
CA PRO A 175 14.90 -30.21 5.27
C PRO A 175 13.89 -31.35 5.42
N GLN A 176 14.30 -32.59 5.13
CA GLN A 176 13.42 -33.76 5.16
C GLN A 176 12.94 -34.08 6.57
N THR A 177 13.79 -33.90 7.59
CA THR A 177 13.41 -34.09 9.00
C THR A 177 12.29 -33.12 9.40
N LEU A 178 12.38 -31.86 8.98
CA LEU A 178 11.34 -30.86 9.23
C LEU A 178 10.02 -31.26 8.56
N VAL A 179 10.06 -31.68 7.30
CA VAL A 179 8.86 -32.08 6.54
C VAL A 179 8.19 -33.27 7.21
N ARG A 180 8.95 -34.34 7.52
CA ARG A 180 8.44 -35.53 8.21
C ARG A 180 7.78 -35.18 9.53
N TYR A 181 8.42 -34.33 10.32
CA TYR A 181 7.87 -33.88 11.59
C TYR A 181 6.54 -33.14 11.38
N VAL A 182 6.49 -32.14 10.50
CA VAL A 182 5.24 -31.41 10.24
C VAL A 182 4.15 -32.35 9.71
N GLU A 183 4.47 -33.30 8.83
CA GLU A 183 3.51 -34.30 8.34
C GLU A 183 2.92 -35.19 9.45
N GLN A 184 3.72 -35.55 10.47
CA GLN A 184 3.28 -36.31 11.63
C GLN A 184 2.47 -35.48 12.64
N HIS A 185 2.49 -34.15 12.52
CA HIS A 185 1.87 -33.20 13.44
C HIS A 185 0.84 -32.28 12.74
N PRO A 186 -0.37 -32.78 12.40
CA PRO A 186 -1.41 -32.04 11.67
C PRO A 186 -1.86 -30.73 12.32
N GLU A 187 -1.64 -30.56 13.62
CA GLU A 187 -1.89 -29.33 14.37
C GLU A 187 -0.96 -28.18 13.96
N VAL A 188 0.21 -28.46 13.38
CA VAL A 188 1.22 -27.47 12.99
C VAL A 188 0.82 -26.79 11.68
N THR A 189 0.24 -25.59 11.78
CA THR A 189 -0.19 -24.82 10.60
C THR A 189 0.82 -23.74 10.17
N SER A 190 1.90 -23.53 10.93
CA SER A 190 2.91 -22.50 10.69
C SER A 190 4.34 -23.02 10.93
N VAL A 191 5.23 -22.79 9.96
CA VAL A 191 6.69 -22.98 10.12
C VAL A 191 7.40 -21.63 10.03
N LEU A 192 8.30 -21.34 10.98
CA LEU A 192 9.15 -20.15 10.98
C LEU A 192 10.63 -20.51 10.83
N PHE A 193 11.24 -20.13 9.71
CA PHE A 193 12.69 -20.17 9.54
C PHE A 193 13.35 -19.02 10.32
N THR A 194 14.26 -19.35 11.24
CA THR A 194 14.97 -18.39 12.11
C THR A 194 16.35 -18.93 12.54
N GLY A 195 17.03 -18.28 13.49
CA GLY A 195 18.40 -18.56 13.91
C GLY A 195 19.26 -17.31 13.71
N GLY A 196 19.88 -17.19 12.55
CA GLY A 196 20.41 -15.91 12.06
C GLY A 196 19.38 -15.17 11.24
N ASP A 197 19.77 -14.83 10.01
CA ASP A 197 18.89 -14.31 8.98
C ASP A 197 18.85 -15.32 7.82
N PRO A 198 17.76 -16.10 7.65
CA PRO A 198 17.68 -17.12 6.61
C PRO A 198 17.82 -16.56 5.19
N LEU A 199 17.57 -15.27 4.96
CA LEU A 199 17.73 -14.67 3.63
C LEU A 199 19.17 -14.29 3.28
N VAL A 200 20.13 -14.52 4.19
CA VAL A 200 21.56 -14.58 3.82
C VAL A 200 21.84 -15.80 2.93
N MET A 201 21.03 -16.85 3.00
CA MET A 201 21.16 -18.00 2.11
C MET A 201 20.88 -17.57 0.66
N ASN A 202 21.67 -18.11 -0.26
CA ASN A 202 21.30 -18.06 -1.67
C ASN A 202 19.97 -18.79 -1.90
N SER A 203 19.28 -18.39 -2.96
CA SER A 203 17.91 -18.81 -3.27
C SER A 203 17.82 -20.30 -3.54
N LYS A 204 18.86 -20.90 -4.14
CA LYS A 204 18.93 -22.35 -4.36
C LYS A 204 18.90 -23.13 -3.04
N VAL A 205 19.66 -22.70 -2.03
CA VAL A 205 19.68 -23.33 -0.71
C VAL A 205 18.36 -23.08 0.02
N LEU A 206 17.85 -21.84 0.00
CA LEU A 206 16.56 -21.52 0.62
C LEU A 206 15.42 -22.37 0.03
N ARG A 207 15.44 -22.60 -1.29
CA ARG A 207 14.47 -23.43 -2.01
C ARG A 207 14.43 -24.88 -1.49
N GLN A 208 15.58 -25.45 -1.15
CA GLN A 208 15.67 -26.80 -0.58
C GLN A 208 14.92 -26.94 0.77
N TYR A 209 14.79 -25.85 1.53
CA TYR A 209 14.02 -25.83 2.77
C TYR A 209 12.54 -25.54 2.55
N VAL A 210 12.22 -24.61 1.66
CA VAL A 210 10.84 -24.10 1.47
C VAL A 210 10.00 -25.02 0.60
N GLU A 211 10.52 -25.52 -0.53
CA GLU A 211 9.71 -26.26 -1.49
C GLU A 211 9.10 -27.55 -0.96
N PRO A 212 9.82 -28.39 -0.20
CA PRO A 212 9.24 -29.60 0.37
C PRO A 212 8.02 -29.32 1.25
N LEU A 213 8.01 -28.19 1.98
CA LEU A 213 6.89 -27.80 2.84
C LEU A 213 5.63 -27.39 2.06
N LEU A 214 5.77 -26.99 0.79
CA LEU A 214 4.63 -26.61 -0.04
C LEU A 214 3.72 -27.81 -0.40
N GLY A 215 4.21 -29.04 -0.21
CA GLY A 215 3.43 -30.27 -0.36
C GLY A 215 2.55 -30.60 0.86
N VAL A 216 2.84 -30.00 2.02
CA VAL A 216 2.18 -30.34 3.29
C VAL A 216 0.79 -29.70 3.35
N LYS A 217 -0.27 -30.52 3.33
CA LYS A 217 -1.65 -30.07 3.12
C LYS A 217 -2.22 -29.17 4.21
N HIS A 218 -1.83 -29.39 5.46
CA HIS A 218 -2.36 -28.67 6.62
C HIS A 218 -1.50 -27.42 6.97
N LEU A 219 -0.36 -27.24 6.30
CA LEU A 219 0.51 -26.09 6.51
C LEU A 219 -0.07 -24.86 5.80
N LEU A 220 -0.39 -23.82 6.57
CA LEU A 220 -1.02 -22.60 6.07
C LEU A 220 -0.01 -21.48 5.82
N SER A 221 1.09 -21.45 6.59
CA SER A 221 2.08 -20.38 6.47
C SER A 221 3.51 -20.88 6.62
N ILE A 222 4.39 -20.32 5.77
CA ILE A 222 5.84 -20.41 5.88
C ILE A 222 6.35 -19.00 6.11
N ARG A 223 7.00 -18.79 7.25
CA ARG A 223 7.50 -17.49 7.69
C ARG A 223 9.01 -17.51 7.65
N ILE A 224 9.61 -16.40 7.25
CA ILE A 224 11.06 -16.23 7.22
C ILE A 224 11.40 -15.01 8.08
N GLY A 225 12.08 -15.24 9.21
CA GLY A 225 12.52 -14.15 10.08
C GLY A 225 13.77 -13.49 9.50
N THR A 226 13.64 -12.33 8.87
CA THR A 226 14.74 -11.68 8.16
C THR A 226 14.85 -10.20 8.49
N LYS A 227 16.07 -9.66 8.39
CA LYS A 227 16.33 -8.22 8.37
C LYS A 227 16.93 -7.73 7.06
N SER A 228 17.11 -8.64 6.10
CA SER A 228 17.76 -8.37 4.81
C SER A 228 17.12 -7.22 4.08
N VAL A 229 15.79 -7.05 4.19
CA VAL A 229 15.05 -5.95 3.54
C VAL A 229 15.62 -4.58 3.92
N ALA A 230 16.06 -4.41 5.17
CA ALA A 230 16.62 -3.15 5.66
C ALA A 230 18.16 -3.16 5.72
N TYR A 231 18.79 -4.31 5.94
CA TYR A 231 20.24 -4.41 6.19
C TYR A 231 21.06 -4.80 4.95
N TRP A 232 20.40 -5.29 3.90
CA TRP A 232 20.98 -5.62 2.60
C TRP A 232 19.88 -5.72 1.52
N PRO A 233 19.23 -4.60 1.15
CA PRO A 233 18.09 -4.62 0.23
C PRO A 233 18.43 -5.19 -1.15
N TYR A 234 19.72 -5.15 -1.56
CA TYR A 234 20.22 -5.73 -2.80
C TYR A 234 19.82 -7.20 -2.99
N ARG A 235 19.61 -7.94 -1.89
CA ARG A 235 19.09 -9.32 -1.90
C ARG A 235 17.78 -9.51 -2.67
N PHE A 236 16.98 -8.45 -2.78
CA PHE A 236 15.67 -8.45 -3.43
C PHE A 236 15.64 -7.66 -4.73
N VAL A 237 16.72 -6.99 -5.10
CA VAL A 237 16.72 -6.08 -6.26
C VAL A 237 17.83 -6.41 -7.27
N ASN A 238 19.06 -6.63 -6.83
CA ASN A 238 20.23 -6.64 -7.73
C ASN A 238 21.23 -7.78 -7.47
N ASP A 239 21.12 -8.52 -6.36
CA ASP A 239 21.96 -9.71 -6.15
C ASP A 239 21.69 -10.73 -7.28
N PRO A 240 22.69 -11.54 -7.69
CA PRO A 240 22.59 -12.40 -8.88
C PRO A 240 21.40 -13.37 -8.90
N ASP A 241 20.87 -13.72 -7.73
CA ASP A 241 19.73 -14.63 -7.55
C ASP A 241 18.49 -13.93 -6.97
N SER A 242 18.38 -12.60 -7.11
CA SER A 242 17.23 -11.83 -6.62
C SER A 242 15.92 -12.29 -7.27
N ASP A 243 15.92 -12.50 -8.58
CA ASP A 243 14.73 -12.97 -9.30
C ASP A 243 14.33 -14.39 -8.83
N ASP A 244 15.30 -15.26 -8.58
CA ASP A 244 15.05 -16.61 -8.05
C ASP A 244 14.44 -16.57 -6.64
N LEU A 245 14.86 -15.62 -5.79
CA LEU A 245 14.25 -15.38 -4.48
C LEU A 245 12.82 -14.90 -4.62
N LEU A 246 12.59 -13.90 -5.50
CA LEU A 246 11.28 -13.29 -5.68
C LEU A 246 10.26 -14.27 -6.29
N THR A 247 10.74 -15.26 -7.04
CA THR A 247 9.95 -16.32 -7.67
C THR A 247 9.82 -17.59 -6.81
N LEU A 248 10.36 -17.61 -5.58
CA LEU A 248 10.06 -18.69 -4.63
C LEU A 248 8.54 -18.83 -4.48
N PRO A 249 7.98 -20.05 -4.57
CA PRO A 249 6.54 -20.21 -4.49
C PRO A 249 6.04 -19.78 -3.10
N ARG A 250 5.23 -18.73 -3.08
CA ARG A 250 4.81 -18.06 -1.83
C ARG A 250 3.58 -18.69 -1.18
N VAL A 251 2.88 -19.56 -1.92
CA VAL A 251 1.63 -20.21 -1.52
C VAL A 251 1.64 -21.65 -2.05
N PRO A 252 1.32 -22.66 -1.23
CA PRO A 252 1.18 -24.05 -1.68
C PRO A 252 0.27 -24.17 -2.90
N LYS A 253 0.64 -25.00 -3.89
CA LYS A 253 -0.17 -25.22 -5.10
C LYS A 253 -1.59 -25.68 -4.77
N ALA A 254 -1.75 -26.51 -3.74
CA ALA A 254 -3.06 -26.97 -3.28
C ALA A 254 -3.95 -25.83 -2.76
N VAL A 255 -3.36 -24.84 -2.06
CA VAL A 255 -4.08 -23.66 -1.60
C VAL A 255 -4.47 -22.78 -2.79
N LEU A 256 -3.57 -22.56 -3.75
CA LEU A 256 -3.88 -21.81 -4.98
C LEU A 256 -4.99 -22.49 -5.78
N ALA A 257 -4.94 -23.81 -5.94
CA ALA A 257 -5.98 -24.58 -6.61
C ALA A 257 -7.33 -24.44 -5.89
N ARG A 258 -7.36 -24.61 -4.55
CA ARG A 258 -8.59 -24.44 -3.78
C ARG A 258 -9.16 -23.02 -3.87
N VAL A 259 -8.31 -22.00 -3.89
CA VAL A 259 -8.74 -20.61 -4.12
C VAL A 259 -9.30 -20.45 -5.52
N ALA A 260 -8.64 -20.97 -6.56
CA ALA A 260 -9.12 -20.90 -7.93
C ALA A 260 -10.44 -21.65 -8.17
N ASP A 261 -10.63 -22.79 -7.51
CA ASP A 261 -11.85 -23.60 -7.58
C ASP A 261 -13.03 -22.94 -6.85
N THR A 262 -12.75 -22.20 -5.76
CA THR A 262 -13.78 -21.58 -4.91
C THR A 262 -14.12 -20.14 -5.33
N PHE A 263 -13.15 -19.41 -5.86
CA PHE A 263 -13.28 -17.99 -6.18
C PHE A 263 -12.97 -17.72 -7.64
N ARG A 264 -13.90 -17.07 -8.33
CA ARG A 264 -13.64 -16.44 -9.62
C ARG A 264 -13.26 -14.99 -9.39
N LEU A 265 -12.11 -14.59 -9.92
CA LEU A 265 -11.69 -13.19 -9.96
C LEU A 265 -11.94 -12.67 -11.37
N ASP A 266 -13.10 -12.03 -11.56
CA ASP A 266 -13.38 -11.32 -12.79
C ASP A 266 -12.41 -10.15 -12.99
N ARG A 267 -12.18 -9.79 -14.26
CA ARG A 267 -11.26 -8.72 -14.65
C ARG A 267 -11.91 -7.83 -15.66
N LEU A 268 -11.57 -6.55 -15.59
CA LEU A 268 -11.95 -5.58 -16.60
C LEU A 268 -11.11 -5.79 -17.85
N GLU A 269 -11.76 -5.81 -19.00
CA GLU A 269 -11.08 -5.72 -20.28
C GLU A 269 -10.72 -4.25 -20.53
N ARG A 270 -9.43 -3.92 -20.67
CA ARG A 270 -9.02 -2.58 -21.09
C ARG A 270 -9.16 -2.46 -22.60
N VAL A 271 -10.20 -1.75 -23.05
CA VAL A 271 -10.57 -1.63 -24.47
C VAL A 271 -9.69 -0.61 -25.19
N GLU A 272 -9.41 0.52 -24.55
CA GLU A 272 -8.70 1.65 -25.18
C GLU A 272 -7.92 2.45 -24.13
N SER A 273 -6.86 3.13 -24.55
CA SER A 273 -6.14 4.11 -23.73
C SER A 273 -5.71 5.29 -24.58
N VAL A 274 -6.03 6.51 -24.14
CA VAL A 274 -5.79 7.74 -24.89
C VAL A 274 -5.01 8.71 -24.01
N ARG A 275 -3.84 9.15 -24.49
CA ARG A 275 -3.00 10.15 -23.85
C ARG A 275 -3.38 11.55 -24.32
N ASP A 276 -3.50 12.48 -23.37
CA ASP A 276 -3.49 13.91 -23.65
C ASP A 276 -2.04 14.37 -23.76
N GLU A 277 -1.67 14.93 -24.92
CA GLU A 277 -0.28 15.35 -25.19
C GLU A 277 0.07 16.69 -24.52
N VAL A 278 -0.94 17.45 -24.05
CA VAL A 278 -0.73 18.76 -23.42
C VAL A 278 -0.31 18.61 -21.96
N ASP A 279 -1.03 17.78 -21.20
CA ASP A 279 -0.78 17.59 -19.76
C ASP A 279 -0.33 16.18 -19.38
N GLY A 280 -0.26 15.27 -20.35
CA GLY A 280 0.23 13.91 -20.17
C GLY A 280 -0.75 12.98 -19.47
N SER A 281 -1.97 13.41 -19.12
CA SER A 281 -2.99 12.53 -18.55
C SER A 281 -3.37 11.40 -19.51
N VAL A 282 -3.81 10.26 -18.99
CA VAL A 282 -4.19 9.11 -19.81
C VAL A 282 -5.57 8.62 -19.39
N LYS A 283 -6.52 8.65 -20.33
CA LYS A 283 -7.84 8.05 -20.15
C LYS A 283 -7.81 6.58 -20.54
N HIS A 284 -8.41 5.74 -19.73
CA HIS A 284 -8.57 4.31 -19.99
C HIS A 284 -10.05 3.97 -20.06
N LEU A 285 -10.46 3.27 -21.12
CA LEU A 285 -11.80 2.73 -21.28
C LEU A 285 -11.78 1.25 -20.90
N PHE A 286 -12.62 0.87 -19.94
CA PHE A 286 -12.77 -0.49 -19.47
C PHE A 286 -14.14 -1.06 -19.85
N ARG A 287 -14.16 -2.35 -20.16
CA ARG A 287 -15.36 -3.15 -20.35
C ARG A 287 -15.47 -4.18 -19.23
N SER A 288 -16.62 -4.17 -18.56
CA SER A 288 -17.01 -5.16 -17.56
C SER A 288 -17.54 -6.45 -18.22
N PRO A 289 -17.57 -7.60 -17.52
CA PRO A 289 -18.08 -8.87 -18.06
C PRO A 289 -19.51 -8.80 -18.61
N ASP A 290 -20.35 -7.90 -18.07
CA ASP A 290 -21.71 -7.64 -18.54
C ASP A 290 -21.77 -6.65 -19.74
N GLY A 291 -20.62 -6.35 -20.34
CA GLY A 291 -20.45 -5.46 -21.49
C GLY A 291 -20.54 -3.97 -21.16
N ALA A 292 -20.73 -3.59 -19.90
CA ALA A 292 -20.77 -2.19 -19.49
C ALA A 292 -19.42 -1.49 -19.70
N LEU A 293 -19.46 -0.23 -20.16
CA LEU A 293 -18.27 0.58 -20.38
C LEU A 293 -18.14 1.63 -19.27
N HIS A 294 -16.94 1.78 -18.72
CA HIS A 294 -16.62 2.85 -17.79
C HIS A 294 -15.16 3.29 -17.92
N GLU A 295 -14.88 4.50 -17.46
CA GLU A 295 -13.57 5.13 -17.66
C GLU A 295 -12.80 5.31 -16.33
N ALA A 296 -11.47 5.32 -16.41
CA ALA A 296 -10.59 5.82 -15.36
C ALA A 296 -9.51 6.72 -15.99
N VAL A 297 -9.00 7.68 -15.22
CA VAL A 297 -7.99 8.63 -15.73
C VAL A 297 -6.75 8.58 -14.85
N TRP A 298 -5.60 8.34 -15.48
CA TRP A 298 -4.29 8.54 -14.88
C TRP A 298 -3.92 10.02 -14.95
N ILE A 299 -3.65 10.64 -13.80
CA ILE A 299 -3.36 12.06 -13.68
C ILE A 299 -1.92 12.23 -13.15
N PRO A 300 -0.98 12.76 -13.94
CA PRO A 300 0.33 13.12 -13.44
C PRO A 300 0.20 14.30 -12.47
N LEU A 301 0.81 14.19 -11.28
CA LEU A 301 0.85 15.30 -10.34
C LEU A 301 1.99 16.28 -10.69
N LEU A 302 1.90 17.51 -10.19
CA LEU A 302 3.00 18.48 -10.27
C LEU A 302 4.29 17.94 -9.63
N ARG A 303 4.15 17.07 -8.64
CA ARG A 303 5.27 16.28 -8.09
C ARG A 303 5.72 15.26 -9.17
N PRO A 304 6.94 15.37 -9.72
CA PRO A 304 7.32 14.67 -10.96
C PRO A 304 7.27 13.13 -10.88
N ASP A 305 7.46 12.56 -9.70
CA ASP A 305 7.49 11.11 -9.45
C ASP A 305 6.12 10.52 -9.09
N ALA A 306 5.07 11.34 -9.04
CA ALA A 306 3.78 10.94 -8.50
C ALA A 306 2.62 11.12 -9.49
N ALA A 307 1.63 10.23 -9.35
CA ALA A 307 0.37 10.26 -10.06
C ALA A 307 -0.80 9.94 -9.13
N THR A 308 -2.01 10.26 -9.58
CA THR A 308 -3.30 9.90 -8.97
C THR A 308 -4.20 9.27 -10.01
N VAL A 309 -5.07 8.36 -9.60
CA VAL A 309 -6.06 7.74 -10.49
C VAL A 309 -7.45 8.30 -10.17
N CYS A 310 -8.11 8.85 -11.17
CA CYS A 310 -9.52 9.19 -11.12
C CYS A 310 -10.36 7.96 -11.49
N LEU A 311 -11.20 7.50 -10.56
CA LEU A 311 -12.01 6.30 -10.67
C LEU A 311 -13.49 6.66 -10.83
N SER A 312 -14.17 5.89 -11.67
CA SER A 312 -15.63 5.87 -11.75
C SER A 312 -16.21 5.07 -10.58
N SER A 313 -17.45 5.40 -10.19
CA SER A 313 -18.23 4.72 -9.15
C SER A 313 -19.51 4.08 -9.68
N GLN A 314 -19.99 4.51 -10.85
CA GLN A 314 -21.17 3.95 -11.51
C GLN A 314 -20.93 3.88 -13.03
N VAL A 315 -21.74 3.08 -13.71
CA VAL A 315 -21.84 3.08 -15.17
C VAL A 315 -22.90 4.11 -15.55
N GLY A 316 -22.44 5.29 -15.97
CA GLY A 316 -23.30 6.47 -16.13
C GLY A 316 -23.57 7.18 -14.80
N CYS A 317 -24.58 8.05 -14.75
CA CYS A 317 -24.96 8.79 -13.54
C CYS A 317 -26.42 9.26 -13.61
N SER A 318 -27.16 9.17 -12.50
CA SER A 318 -28.58 9.55 -12.42
C SER A 318 -28.81 11.01 -12.03
N LEU A 319 -27.76 11.80 -11.81
CA LEU A 319 -27.91 13.16 -11.28
C LEU A 319 -28.26 14.22 -12.33
N ASP A 320 -28.06 13.90 -13.61
CA ASP A 320 -28.41 14.76 -14.76
C ASP A 320 -27.87 16.20 -14.66
N CYS A 321 -26.65 16.37 -14.13
CA CYS A 321 -26.04 17.71 -14.04
C CYS A 321 -25.81 18.27 -15.44
N SER A 322 -26.34 19.47 -15.72
CA SER A 322 -26.38 20.06 -17.08
C SER A 322 -25.00 20.35 -17.67
N PHE A 323 -23.97 20.48 -16.83
CA PHE A 323 -22.57 20.70 -17.20
C PHE A 323 -21.74 19.41 -17.27
N CYS A 324 -22.35 18.23 -17.09
CA CYS A 324 -21.65 16.94 -17.02
C CYS A 324 -22.06 15.99 -18.16
N ALA A 325 -21.09 15.52 -18.95
CA ALA A 325 -21.31 14.54 -20.02
C ALA A 325 -21.87 13.21 -19.49
N THR A 326 -21.44 12.76 -18.31
CA THR A 326 -21.93 11.52 -17.69
C THR A 326 -23.42 11.59 -17.34
N GLY A 327 -23.92 12.76 -16.94
CA GLY A 327 -25.34 12.95 -16.61
C GLY A 327 -26.25 12.61 -17.80
N ARG A 328 -25.78 12.90 -19.02
CA ARG A 328 -26.51 12.65 -20.28
C ARG A 328 -26.60 11.17 -20.67
N LEU A 329 -25.81 10.30 -20.04
CA LEU A 329 -25.83 8.85 -20.32
C LEU A 329 -26.99 8.13 -19.61
N GLY A 330 -27.59 8.77 -18.60
CA GLY A 330 -28.43 8.08 -17.62
C GLY A 330 -27.62 7.13 -16.74
N LEU A 331 -28.28 6.49 -15.77
CA LEU A 331 -27.67 5.47 -14.90
C LEU A 331 -28.03 4.07 -15.41
N ARG A 332 -27.03 3.23 -15.65
CA ARG A 332 -27.24 1.80 -15.93
C ARG A 332 -27.18 0.96 -14.66
N ARG A 333 -26.09 1.08 -13.89
CA ARG A 333 -25.90 0.40 -12.60
C ARG A 333 -24.74 0.98 -11.80
N ASN A 334 -24.67 0.59 -10.53
CA ASN A 334 -23.50 0.78 -9.68
C ASN A 334 -22.35 -0.15 -10.11
N LEU A 335 -21.11 0.33 -9.96
CA LEU A 335 -19.93 -0.52 -10.07
C LEU A 335 -19.74 -1.32 -8.78
N HIS A 336 -19.30 -2.57 -8.91
CA HIS A 336 -18.85 -3.37 -7.79
C HIS A 336 -17.48 -2.90 -7.29
N THR A 337 -17.19 -3.18 -6.01
CA THR A 337 -15.87 -2.91 -5.41
C THR A 337 -14.71 -3.41 -6.27
N TRP A 338 -14.82 -4.64 -6.80
CA TRP A 338 -13.74 -5.24 -7.59
C TRP A 338 -13.48 -4.51 -8.91
N GLU A 339 -14.51 -3.90 -9.54
CA GLU A 339 -14.34 -3.14 -10.79
C GLU A 339 -13.50 -1.88 -10.55
N MET A 340 -13.83 -1.14 -9.48
CA MET A 340 -13.08 0.06 -9.09
C MET A 340 -11.63 -0.27 -8.70
N VAL A 341 -11.42 -1.38 -7.99
CA VAL A 341 -10.09 -1.85 -7.57
C VAL A 341 -9.28 -2.35 -8.77
N ASP A 342 -9.85 -3.15 -9.66
CA ASP A 342 -9.13 -3.66 -10.84
C ASP A 342 -8.76 -2.52 -11.79
N ALA A 343 -9.64 -1.54 -12.01
CA ALA A 343 -9.32 -0.34 -12.78
C ALA A 343 -8.11 0.39 -12.20
N PHE A 344 -8.08 0.64 -10.88
CA PHE A 344 -6.94 1.25 -10.20
C PHE A 344 -5.66 0.43 -10.38
N LEU A 345 -5.72 -0.89 -10.16
CA LEU A 345 -4.55 -1.77 -10.25
C LEU A 345 -4.00 -1.85 -11.67
N GLN A 346 -4.86 -1.92 -12.68
CA GLN A 346 -4.46 -1.91 -14.08
C GLN A 346 -3.77 -0.59 -14.46
N VAL A 347 -4.36 0.55 -14.09
CA VAL A 347 -3.75 1.88 -14.32
C VAL A 347 -2.41 2.00 -13.59
N ARG A 348 -2.33 1.53 -12.34
CA ARG A 348 -1.09 1.55 -11.55
C ARG A 348 0.03 0.73 -12.21
N ARG A 349 -0.28 -0.42 -12.79
CA ARG A 349 0.72 -1.28 -13.47
C ARG A 349 1.31 -0.62 -14.72
N LEU A 350 0.54 0.22 -15.41
CA LEU A 350 0.97 0.94 -16.60
C LEU A 350 1.63 2.28 -16.30
N SER A 351 1.51 2.77 -15.07
CA SER A 351 1.96 4.08 -14.66
C SER A 351 3.48 4.19 -14.71
N SER A 352 3.99 5.23 -15.39
CA SER A 352 5.40 5.60 -15.35
C SER A 352 5.82 6.32 -14.06
N ARG A 353 4.85 6.71 -13.22
CA ARG A 353 5.05 7.38 -11.93
C ARG A 353 4.50 6.54 -10.78
N ARG A 354 4.90 6.83 -9.55
CA ARG A 354 4.28 6.20 -8.39
C ARG A 354 2.83 6.68 -8.26
N VAL A 355 1.86 5.76 -8.33
CA VAL A 355 0.47 6.08 -8.00
C VAL A 355 0.35 6.25 -6.50
N THR A 356 0.11 7.48 -6.05
CA THR A 356 0.09 7.85 -4.63
C THR A 356 -1.28 8.24 -4.10
N GLY A 357 -2.29 8.32 -4.97
CA GLY A 357 -3.64 8.72 -4.60
C GLY A 357 -4.71 8.15 -5.52
N ALA A 358 -5.95 8.21 -5.04
CA ALA A 358 -7.15 7.85 -5.79
C ALA A 358 -8.23 8.91 -5.56
N VAL A 359 -8.96 9.29 -6.61
CA VAL A 359 -10.09 10.20 -6.49
C VAL A 359 -11.33 9.58 -7.14
N PHE A 360 -12.45 9.55 -6.43
CA PHE A 360 -13.74 9.10 -6.96
C PHE A 360 -14.46 10.31 -7.55
N MET A 361 -13.99 10.71 -8.73
CA MET A 361 -14.46 11.88 -9.49
C MET A 361 -14.71 11.54 -10.97
N GLY A 362 -14.73 10.23 -11.29
CA GLY A 362 -15.01 9.74 -12.62
C GLY A 362 -16.51 9.75 -12.91
N GLN A 363 -17.01 8.67 -13.53
CA GLN A 363 -18.43 8.51 -13.81
C GLN A 363 -19.20 8.10 -12.54
N GLY A 364 -20.39 8.66 -12.36
CA GLY A 364 -21.29 8.33 -11.25
C GLY A 364 -21.16 9.23 -10.02
N GLU A 365 -22.14 9.10 -9.13
CA GLU A 365 -22.18 9.71 -7.81
C GLU A 365 -21.74 8.69 -6.75
N PRO A 366 -20.54 8.85 -6.15
CA PRO A 366 -20.01 7.90 -5.19
C PRO A 366 -20.93 7.63 -4.00
N PHE A 367 -21.68 8.62 -3.52
CA PHE A 367 -22.57 8.45 -2.37
C PHE A 367 -23.92 7.78 -2.70
N LEU A 368 -24.25 7.62 -3.98
CA LEU A 368 -25.34 6.73 -4.43
C LEU A 368 -24.85 5.28 -4.67
N ASN A 369 -23.54 5.05 -4.58
CA ASN A 369 -22.91 3.73 -4.54
C ASN A 369 -22.03 3.54 -3.28
N TYR A 370 -22.52 4.04 -2.14
CA TYR A 370 -21.73 4.27 -0.93
C TYR A 370 -20.95 3.04 -0.47
N ASP A 371 -21.62 1.90 -0.25
CA ASP A 371 -20.99 0.73 0.37
C ASP A 371 -19.89 0.13 -0.52
N GLN A 372 -20.13 0.05 -1.84
CA GLN A 372 -19.13 -0.47 -2.79
C GLN A 372 -17.90 0.45 -2.89
N VAL A 373 -18.13 1.77 -2.84
CA VAL A 373 -17.08 2.79 -2.90
C VAL A 373 -16.23 2.80 -1.63
N ILE A 374 -16.87 2.76 -0.45
CA ILE A 374 -16.14 2.68 0.82
C ILE A 374 -15.33 1.38 0.91
N ALA A 375 -15.92 0.25 0.51
CA ALA A 375 -15.18 -1.01 0.45
C ALA A 375 -13.99 -0.94 -0.54
N ALA A 376 -14.15 -0.30 -1.69
CA ALA A 376 -13.04 -0.08 -2.63
C ALA A 376 -11.96 0.82 -2.02
N ALA A 377 -12.34 1.93 -1.38
CA ALA A 377 -11.41 2.82 -0.70
C ALA A 377 -10.62 2.10 0.40
N GLU A 378 -11.25 1.18 1.14
CA GLU A 378 -10.57 0.41 2.17
C GLU A 378 -9.58 -0.60 1.60
N VAL A 379 -9.95 -1.31 0.52
CA VAL A 379 -9.01 -2.19 -0.20
C VAL A 379 -7.82 -1.40 -0.77
N LEU A 380 -8.07 -0.22 -1.33
CA LEU A 380 -7.01 0.65 -1.84
C LEU A 380 -6.11 1.19 -0.72
N ARG A 381 -6.67 1.43 0.46
CA ARG A 381 -5.90 1.86 1.64
C ARG A 381 -5.06 0.75 2.24
N HIS A 382 -5.57 -0.48 2.24
CA HIS A 382 -4.95 -1.60 2.94
C HIS A 382 -3.50 -1.83 2.50
N PRO A 383 -2.53 -2.08 3.41
CA PRO A 383 -1.12 -2.30 3.06
C PRO A 383 -0.91 -3.48 2.10
N CYS A 384 -1.71 -4.54 2.23
CA CYS A 384 -1.69 -5.69 1.32
C CYS A 384 -2.56 -5.50 0.05
N GLY A 385 -3.22 -4.34 -0.09
CA GLY A 385 -4.06 -4.00 -1.24
C GLY A 385 -3.43 -2.90 -2.09
N GLY A 386 -4.02 -1.71 -2.09
CA GLY A 386 -3.50 -0.56 -2.84
C GLY A 386 -2.31 0.14 -2.17
N GLY A 387 -2.16 0.04 -0.85
CA GLY A 387 -1.13 0.75 -0.09
C GLY A 387 -1.21 2.27 -0.21
N VAL A 388 -2.39 2.82 -0.49
CA VAL A 388 -2.63 4.26 -0.65
C VAL A 388 -2.95 4.88 0.71
N SER A 389 -2.32 6.01 1.05
CA SER A 389 -2.70 6.71 2.29
C SER A 389 -4.18 7.11 2.23
N GLY A 390 -4.95 6.87 3.31
CA GLY A 390 -6.35 7.28 3.37
C GLY A 390 -6.55 8.78 3.09
N LYS A 391 -5.62 9.62 3.55
CA LYS A 391 -5.62 11.07 3.27
C LYS A 391 -5.42 11.37 1.77
N ALA A 392 -4.83 10.47 1.00
CA ALA A 392 -4.66 10.59 -0.45
C ALA A 392 -5.80 9.96 -1.27
N ILE A 393 -6.85 9.44 -0.59
CA ILE A 393 -8.10 9.01 -1.20
C ILE A 393 -9.12 10.12 -1.02
N THR A 394 -9.75 10.57 -2.11
CA THR A 394 -10.76 11.64 -2.09
C THR A 394 -12.07 11.16 -2.69
N LEU A 395 -13.16 11.35 -1.95
CA LEU A 395 -14.52 11.07 -2.35
C LEU A 395 -15.21 12.39 -2.67
N SER A 396 -15.75 12.51 -3.88
CA SER A 396 -16.52 13.69 -4.28
C SER A 396 -18.00 13.35 -4.30
N THR A 397 -18.86 14.23 -3.81
CA THR A 397 -20.32 14.04 -3.87
C THR A 397 -21.01 15.31 -4.36
N ALA A 398 -22.11 15.13 -5.09
CA ALA A 398 -23.03 16.19 -5.50
C ALA A 398 -23.91 16.74 -4.37
N GLY A 399 -23.70 16.30 -3.12
CA GLY A 399 -24.42 16.80 -1.96
C GLY A 399 -25.52 15.87 -1.47
N ILE A 400 -25.29 14.55 -1.47
CA ILE A 400 -26.23 13.57 -0.91
C ILE A 400 -26.20 13.67 0.62
N VAL A 401 -27.02 14.56 1.21
CA VAL A 401 -26.96 14.94 2.64
C VAL A 401 -27.01 13.74 3.60
N PRO A 402 -27.93 12.74 3.44
CA PRO A 402 -27.93 11.57 4.32
C PRO A 402 -26.61 10.78 4.29
N ALA A 403 -25.99 10.68 3.11
CA ALA A 403 -24.72 9.98 2.96
C ALA A 403 -23.54 10.78 3.49
N ILE A 404 -23.55 12.12 3.41
CA ILE A 404 -22.55 12.98 4.09
C ILE A 404 -22.63 12.80 5.61
N ARG A 405 -23.84 12.76 6.17
CA ARG A 405 -24.05 12.51 7.60
C ARG A 405 -23.54 11.13 8.00
N ARG A 406 -23.88 10.09 7.22
CA ARG A 406 -23.35 8.72 7.40
C ARG A 406 -21.82 8.69 7.35
N PHE A 407 -21.21 9.28 6.32
CA PHE A 407 -19.76 9.38 6.16
C PHE A 407 -19.08 10.06 7.35
N THR A 408 -19.70 11.12 7.86
CA THR A 408 -19.22 11.85 9.04
C THR A 408 -19.28 10.98 10.30
N ALA A 409 -20.41 10.30 10.52
CA ALA A 409 -20.62 9.44 11.68
C ALA A 409 -19.68 8.21 11.68
N GLU A 410 -19.40 7.64 10.51
CA GLU A 410 -18.49 6.50 10.36
C GLU A 410 -17.00 6.89 10.50
N GLY A 411 -16.66 8.18 10.45
CA GLY A 411 -15.31 8.66 10.79
C GLY A 411 -14.20 8.23 9.83
N HIS A 412 -14.53 7.98 8.56
CA HIS A 412 -13.57 7.49 7.56
C HIS A 412 -12.36 8.41 7.40
N PRO A 413 -11.15 7.85 7.13
CA PRO A 413 -9.92 8.63 6.99
C PRO A 413 -9.75 9.31 5.61
N TYR A 414 -10.77 9.24 4.75
CA TYR A 414 -10.73 9.73 3.38
C TYR A 414 -11.14 11.21 3.31
N ARG A 415 -10.64 11.94 2.30
CA ARG A 415 -11.03 13.35 2.09
C ARG A 415 -12.40 13.45 1.42
N LEU A 416 -13.23 14.36 1.92
CA LEU A 416 -14.53 14.68 1.32
C LEU A 416 -14.46 15.98 0.53
N ILE A 417 -14.98 15.95 -0.69
CA ILE A 417 -15.27 17.14 -1.51
C ILE A 417 -16.76 17.16 -1.85
N VAL A 418 -17.39 18.32 -1.69
CA VAL A 418 -18.83 18.47 -1.94
C VAL A 418 -19.06 19.50 -3.04
N SER A 419 -19.77 19.12 -4.11
CA SER A 419 -20.15 20.01 -5.20
C SER A 419 -21.42 20.78 -4.85
N LEU A 420 -21.27 22.09 -4.56
CA LEU A 420 -22.39 22.97 -4.23
C LEU A 420 -22.97 23.65 -5.47
N THR A 421 -22.09 24.26 -6.28
CA THR A 421 -22.36 24.86 -7.61
C THR A 421 -23.31 26.05 -7.65
N SER A 422 -24.23 26.22 -6.69
CA SER A 422 -25.01 27.44 -6.49
C SER A 422 -25.60 27.47 -5.09
N THR A 423 -25.71 28.66 -4.51
CA THR A 423 -26.40 28.95 -3.24
C THR A 423 -27.86 29.35 -3.43
N VAL A 424 -28.27 29.61 -4.67
CA VAL A 424 -29.66 29.89 -5.05
C VAL A 424 -30.34 28.58 -5.44
N ARG A 425 -31.43 28.23 -4.75
CA ARG A 425 -32.09 26.93 -4.87
C ARG A 425 -32.51 26.62 -6.31
N GLU A 426 -33.14 27.57 -6.97
CA GLU A 426 -33.70 27.43 -8.32
C GLU A 426 -32.59 27.23 -9.34
N ARG A 427 -31.51 28.01 -9.22
CA ARG A 427 -30.33 27.89 -10.08
C ARG A 427 -29.61 26.57 -9.85
N ARG A 428 -29.48 26.14 -8.60
CA ARG A 428 -28.93 24.82 -8.26
C ARG A 428 -29.79 23.70 -8.84
N ALA A 429 -31.12 23.82 -8.80
CA ALA A 429 -32.03 22.84 -9.39
C ALA A 429 -31.90 22.77 -10.91
N SER A 430 -31.66 23.90 -11.58
CA SER A 430 -31.38 23.92 -13.03
C SER A 430 -30.01 23.32 -13.39
N LEU A 431 -28.99 23.51 -12.55
CA LEU A 431 -27.63 23.02 -12.80
C LEU A 431 -27.43 21.55 -12.40
N MET A 432 -28.06 21.11 -11.32
CA MET A 432 -27.91 19.77 -10.72
C MET A 432 -29.28 19.19 -10.29
N PRO A 433 -30.19 18.87 -11.23
CA PRO A 433 -31.57 18.47 -10.93
C PRO A 433 -31.65 17.30 -9.96
N GLY A 434 -30.89 16.21 -10.18
CA GLY A 434 -30.93 15.02 -9.32
C GLY A 434 -30.34 15.24 -7.92
N ALA A 435 -29.54 16.30 -7.73
CA ALA A 435 -29.02 16.68 -6.42
C ALA A 435 -29.86 17.76 -5.74
N SER A 436 -30.85 18.35 -6.43
CA SER A 436 -31.66 19.49 -5.95
C SER A 436 -32.65 19.12 -4.84
N ARG A 437 -32.82 17.82 -4.59
CA ARG A 437 -33.62 17.28 -3.47
C ARG A 437 -33.22 17.87 -2.12
N TRP A 438 -31.94 18.19 -1.94
CA TRP A 438 -31.42 18.82 -0.73
C TRP A 438 -31.08 20.27 -0.99
N SER A 439 -31.53 21.13 -0.08
CA SER A 439 -31.30 22.57 -0.20
C SER A 439 -29.85 22.96 0.09
N PRO A 440 -29.40 24.13 -0.38
CA PRO A 440 -28.12 24.71 0.02
C PRO A 440 -27.96 24.82 1.55
N GLU A 441 -29.04 25.15 2.27
CA GLU A 441 -29.07 25.21 3.75
C GLU A 441 -28.84 23.83 4.38
N GLU A 442 -29.57 22.80 3.95
CA GLU A 442 -29.40 21.44 4.47
C GLU A 442 -27.99 20.90 4.22
N LEU A 443 -27.42 21.24 3.06
CA LEU A 443 -26.06 20.89 2.70
C LEU A 443 -25.04 21.64 3.57
N ALA A 444 -25.26 22.94 3.82
CA ALA A 444 -24.42 23.73 4.70
C ALA A 444 -24.42 23.20 6.13
N ASP A 445 -25.57 22.75 6.65
CA ASP A 445 -25.66 22.11 7.96
C ASP A 445 -24.89 20.80 8.04
N ALA A 446 -24.98 19.97 7.00
CA ALA A 446 -24.21 18.73 6.91
C ALA A 446 -22.69 19.00 6.85
N LEU A 447 -22.27 20.03 6.11
CA LEU A 447 -20.87 20.45 6.02
C LEU A 447 -20.36 21.02 7.35
N ARG A 448 -21.17 21.82 8.05
CA ARG A 448 -20.85 22.36 9.38
C ARG A 448 -20.69 21.24 10.40
N ALA A 449 -21.58 20.25 10.39
CA ALA A 449 -21.45 19.06 11.23
C ALA A 449 -20.18 18.26 10.90
N HIS A 450 -19.87 18.08 9.61
CA HIS A 450 -18.65 17.40 9.18
C HIS A 450 -17.38 18.14 9.65
N ALA A 451 -17.30 19.45 9.43
CA ALA A 451 -16.15 20.25 9.85
C ALA A 451 -15.92 20.16 11.37
N ARG A 452 -16.99 20.25 12.17
CA ARG A 452 -16.93 20.11 13.64
C ARG A 452 -16.44 18.72 14.06
N ALA A 453 -16.98 17.66 13.45
CA ALA A 453 -16.60 16.28 13.79
C ALA A 453 -15.16 15.93 13.39
N ARG A 454 -14.64 16.52 12.31
CA ARG A 454 -13.29 16.24 11.82
C ARG A 454 -12.22 17.16 12.40
N GLY A 455 -12.59 18.36 12.87
CA GLY A 455 -11.62 19.39 13.26
C GLY A 455 -10.77 19.89 12.07
N GLU A 456 -11.25 19.70 10.85
CA GLU A 456 -10.55 20.01 9.60
C GLU A 456 -11.41 20.90 8.70
N ARG A 457 -10.78 21.53 7.70
CA ARG A 457 -11.52 22.31 6.69
C ARG A 457 -12.32 21.39 5.76
N VAL A 458 -13.58 21.71 5.53
CA VAL A 458 -14.35 21.12 4.43
C VAL A 458 -13.90 21.70 3.10
N THR A 459 -13.92 20.89 2.04
CA THR A 459 -13.63 21.36 0.69
C THR A 459 -14.92 21.37 -0.12
N VAL A 460 -15.31 22.55 -0.60
CA VAL A 460 -16.45 22.71 -1.52
C VAL A 460 -15.93 22.92 -2.92
N ALA A 461 -16.48 22.19 -3.88
CA ALA A 461 -16.24 22.40 -5.30
C ALA A 461 -17.33 23.31 -5.88
N TRP A 462 -16.91 24.30 -6.67
CA TRP A 462 -17.76 25.24 -7.37
C TRP A 462 -17.41 25.22 -8.85
N VAL A 463 -18.31 24.66 -9.67
CA VAL A 463 -18.15 24.71 -11.13
C VAL A 463 -18.58 26.08 -11.62
N CYS A 464 -17.65 26.86 -12.17
CA CYS A 464 -17.88 28.22 -12.66
C CYS A 464 -18.44 28.19 -14.08
N VAL A 465 -19.64 28.75 -14.25
CA VAL A 465 -20.34 28.92 -15.54
C VAL A 465 -20.65 30.40 -15.72
N ALA A 466 -20.05 31.01 -16.75
CA ALA A 466 -20.15 32.44 -17.02
C ALA A 466 -21.59 32.87 -17.26
N GLY A 467 -21.99 33.99 -16.64
CA GLY A 467 -23.34 34.53 -16.74
C GLY A 467 -24.42 33.70 -16.01
N VAL A 468 -24.03 32.67 -15.25
CA VAL A 468 -24.98 31.79 -14.54
C VAL A 468 -24.78 31.85 -13.03
N ASN A 469 -23.63 31.43 -12.51
CA ASN A 469 -23.41 31.20 -11.07
C ASN A 469 -22.12 31.85 -10.54
N MET A 470 -21.82 33.06 -11.03
CA MET A 470 -20.63 33.84 -10.68
C MET A 470 -20.98 35.28 -10.27
N GLY A 471 -22.21 35.50 -9.79
CA GLY A 471 -22.72 36.81 -9.38
C GLY A 471 -22.46 37.13 -7.90
N GLU A 472 -22.75 38.38 -7.53
CA GLU A 472 -22.67 38.85 -6.13
C GLU A 472 -23.64 38.11 -5.21
N ASP A 473 -24.83 37.75 -5.71
CA ASP A 473 -25.83 36.95 -5.00
C ASP A 473 -25.26 35.61 -4.53
N GLU A 474 -24.42 34.96 -5.34
CA GLU A 474 -23.74 33.71 -4.99
C GLU A 474 -22.67 33.90 -3.92
N ALA A 475 -21.89 34.98 -4.01
CA ALA A 475 -20.85 35.28 -3.02
C ALA A 475 -21.46 35.60 -1.65
N LEU A 476 -22.53 36.41 -1.62
CA LEU A 476 -23.31 36.70 -0.42
C LEU A 476 -23.98 35.44 0.14
N GLY A 477 -24.54 34.60 -0.74
CA GLY A 477 -25.14 33.32 -0.37
C GLY A 477 -24.13 32.38 0.27
N LEU A 478 -22.91 32.27 -0.28
CA LEU A 478 -21.83 31.46 0.27
C LEU A 478 -21.43 31.95 1.66
N ARG A 479 -21.28 33.27 1.83
CA ARG A 479 -20.96 33.87 3.13
C ARG A 479 -22.06 33.62 4.16
N ARG A 480 -23.33 33.74 3.77
CA ARG A 480 -24.49 33.46 4.62
C ARG A 480 -24.53 31.99 5.06
N LEU A 481 -24.28 31.06 4.14
CA LEU A 481 -24.44 29.62 4.40
C LEU A 481 -23.24 29.01 5.13
N LEU A 482 -22.02 29.44 4.79
CA LEU A 482 -20.77 28.76 5.16
C LEU A 482 -19.71 29.69 5.76
N GLY A 483 -20.01 30.97 6.03
CA GLY A 483 -19.03 31.92 6.55
C GLY A 483 -18.47 31.59 7.93
N ASP A 484 -19.17 30.77 8.72
CA ASP A 484 -18.74 30.26 10.03
C ASP A 484 -18.07 28.87 9.95
N VAL A 485 -18.01 28.27 8.76
CA VAL A 485 -17.46 26.93 8.54
C VAL A 485 -16.00 27.04 8.08
N PRO A 486 -15.05 26.30 8.68
CA PRO A 486 -13.69 26.21 8.16
C PRO A 486 -13.71 25.62 6.74
N LEU A 487 -13.61 26.47 5.73
CA LEU A 487 -13.85 26.10 4.34
C LEU A 487 -12.59 26.25 3.49
N ARG A 488 -12.47 25.40 2.48
CA ARG A 488 -11.68 25.64 1.27
C ARG A 488 -12.61 25.58 0.07
N LEU A 489 -12.60 26.61 -0.76
CA LEU A 489 -13.40 26.66 -1.99
C LEU A 489 -12.51 26.33 -3.19
N ASN A 490 -12.86 25.28 -3.93
CA ASN A 490 -12.20 24.92 -5.18
C ASN A 490 -13.04 25.41 -6.36
N LEU A 491 -12.54 26.39 -7.10
CA LEU A 491 -13.16 26.83 -8.35
C LEU A 491 -12.72 25.93 -9.50
N ILE A 492 -13.68 25.43 -10.27
CA ILE A 492 -13.47 24.55 -11.43
C ILE A 492 -14.13 25.21 -12.62
N GLU A 493 -13.38 25.54 -13.66
CA GLU A 493 -13.97 26.05 -14.90
C GLU A 493 -14.76 24.95 -15.60
N VAL A 494 -15.95 25.28 -16.12
CA VAL A 494 -16.73 24.32 -16.89
C VAL A 494 -16.00 23.90 -18.16
N ASN A 495 -15.83 22.58 -18.35
CA ASN A 495 -15.03 22.02 -19.45
C ASN A 495 -15.84 21.73 -20.72
N ALA A 496 -17.12 21.36 -20.56
CA ALA A 496 -17.99 20.85 -21.64
C ALA A 496 -19.11 21.84 -22.05
N ASP A 497 -19.02 23.10 -21.64
CA ASP A 497 -20.02 24.15 -21.90
C ASP A 497 -19.34 25.38 -22.54
N PRO A 498 -19.95 26.02 -23.57
CA PRO A 498 -19.41 27.21 -24.20
C PRO A 498 -19.32 28.42 -23.26
N ARG A 499 -20.08 28.43 -22.16
CA ARG A 499 -20.06 29.48 -21.12
C ARG A 499 -18.89 29.32 -20.15
N ARG A 500 -17.74 28.88 -20.65
CA ARG A 500 -16.50 28.85 -19.86
C ARG A 500 -16.10 30.30 -19.52
N PRO A 501 -15.77 30.62 -18.26
CA PRO A 501 -15.40 31.98 -17.90
C PRO A 501 -14.05 32.37 -18.51
N SER A 502 -13.93 33.64 -18.87
CA SER A 502 -12.63 34.25 -19.14
C SER A 502 -11.83 34.45 -17.84
N GLU A 503 -10.52 34.64 -17.97
CA GLU A 503 -9.64 34.92 -16.83
C GLU A 503 -10.11 36.15 -16.03
N ALA A 504 -10.58 37.20 -16.73
CA ALA A 504 -11.12 38.40 -16.10
C ALA A 504 -12.43 38.14 -15.35
N GLN A 505 -13.35 37.34 -15.91
CA GLN A 505 -14.60 36.97 -15.24
C GLN A 505 -14.33 36.11 -13.99
N LEU A 506 -13.37 35.19 -14.08
CA LEU A 506 -12.98 34.36 -12.95
C LEU A 506 -12.30 35.19 -11.85
N GLN A 507 -11.44 36.13 -12.22
CA GLN A 507 -10.82 37.05 -11.26
C GLN A 507 -11.87 37.93 -10.57
N ALA A 508 -12.81 38.50 -11.32
CA ALA A 508 -13.90 39.28 -10.73
C ALA A 508 -14.72 38.47 -9.71
N PHE A 509 -14.99 37.18 -10.00
CA PHE A 509 -15.69 36.33 -9.03
C PHE A 509 -14.82 36.00 -7.81
N VAL A 510 -13.51 35.79 -7.97
CA VAL A 510 -12.58 35.63 -6.84
C VAL A 510 -12.58 36.89 -5.95
N ASP A 511 -12.60 38.08 -6.54
CA ASP A 511 -12.65 39.33 -5.80
C ASP A 511 -13.95 39.47 -5.00
N LEU A 512 -15.10 39.09 -5.60
CA LEU A 512 -16.39 39.02 -4.90
C LEU A 512 -16.40 38.03 -3.73
N LEU A 513 -15.62 36.95 -3.82
CA LEU A 513 -15.51 35.94 -2.76
C LEU A 513 -14.55 36.34 -1.62
N SER A 514 -13.74 37.40 -1.80
CA SER A 514 -12.76 37.86 -0.82
C SER A 514 -13.33 38.02 0.62
N PRO A 515 -14.53 38.61 0.82
CA PRO A 515 -15.12 38.75 2.15
C PRO A 515 -15.49 37.43 2.86
N LEU A 516 -15.44 36.29 2.17
CA LEU A 516 -15.65 34.97 2.76
C LEU A 516 -14.50 34.55 3.70
N GLY A 517 -13.32 35.16 3.56
CA GLY A 517 -12.15 34.87 4.38
C GLY A 517 -11.61 33.43 4.25
N SER A 518 -12.10 32.67 3.26
CA SER A 518 -11.76 31.26 3.05
C SER A 518 -10.75 31.11 1.90
N PRO A 519 -9.80 30.16 1.98
CA PRO A 519 -8.92 29.85 0.86
C PRO A 519 -9.69 29.47 -0.41
N VAL A 520 -9.54 30.27 -1.45
CA VAL A 520 -10.07 30.02 -2.79
C VAL A 520 -8.94 29.46 -3.67
N VAL A 521 -9.13 28.25 -4.20
CA VAL A 521 -8.13 27.56 -5.01
C VAL A 521 -8.71 27.31 -6.40
N ARG A 522 -8.03 27.80 -7.43
CA ARG A 522 -8.36 27.45 -8.82
C ARG A 522 -7.83 26.06 -9.14
N ARG A 523 -8.70 25.16 -9.60
CA ARG A 523 -8.34 23.81 -10.01
C ARG A 523 -8.17 23.77 -11.52
N TYR A 524 -6.95 23.47 -11.94
CA TYR A 524 -6.68 23.13 -13.34
C TYR A 524 -7.32 21.79 -13.67
N SER A 525 -8.18 21.79 -14.68
CA SER A 525 -8.74 20.57 -15.28
C SER A 525 -7.67 19.88 -16.13
N VAL A 526 -7.48 18.58 -15.93
CA VAL A 526 -6.46 17.77 -16.60
C VAL A 526 -7.16 16.86 -17.62
N GLY A 527 -6.66 16.76 -18.84
CA GLY A 527 -7.11 15.87 -19.89
C GLY A 527 -8.20 16.45 -20.80
N ARG A 528 -8.17 17.76 -21.03
CA ARG A 528 -9.26 18.44 -21.73
C ARG A 528 -9.32 18.10 -23.21
N GLU A 529 -8.18 18.03 -23.89
CA GLU A 529 -8.10 17.82 -25.33
C GLU A 529 -8.52 16.40 -25.72
N LYS A 530 -8.56 15.48 -24.76
CA LYS A 530 -8.97 14.07 -24.94
C LYS A 530 -10.24 13.67 -24.18
N HIS A 531 -11.06 14.64 -23.78
CA HIS A 531 -12.33 14.40 -23.06
C HIS A 531 -12.14 13.53 -21.79
N SER A 532 -11.08 13.79 -21.02
CA SER A 532 -10.78 13.13 -19.74
C SER A 532 -10.78 14.08 -18.54
N ALA A 533 -11.04 15.37 -18.77
CA ALA A 533 -11.27 16.33 -17.70
C ALA A 533 -12.58 16.07 -16.94
N CYS A 534 -12.67 16.63 -15.74
CA CYS A 534 -13.86 16.53 -14.88
C CYS A 534 -15.13 16.88 -15.66
N GLY A 535 -16.10 15.96 -15.66
CA GLY A 535 -17.38 16.10 -16.36
C GLY A 535 -17.37 15.75 -17.85
N MET A 536 -16.30 15.21 -18.43
CA MET A 536 -16.23 14.87 -19.87
C MET A 536 -16.31 13.37 -20.19
N LEU A 537 -16.40 12.51 -19.17
CA LEU A 537 -16.36 11.04 -19.31
C LEU A 537 -17.66 10.45 -19.87
N ALA A 538 -17.66 10.09 -21.15
CA ALA A 538 -18.84 9.68 -21.91
C ALA A 538 -18.95 8.15 -22.14
N ALA A 539 -17.99 7.34 -21.69
CA ALA A 539 -17.95 5.89 -21.95
C ALA A 539 -18.07 5.49 -23.43
N THR A 540 -17.60 6.33 -24.34
CA THR A 540 -17.52 6.07 -25.78
C THR A 540 -16.08 5.85 -26.21
N ARG A 541 -15.88 5.09 -27.30
CA ARG A 541 -14.56 5.03 -27.97
C ARG A 541 -14.21 6.41 -28.51
N PHE A 542 -12.93 6.78 -28.44
CA PHE A 542 -12.49 8.11 -28.89
C PHE A 542 -12.75 8.35 -30.40
N SER A 543 -12.78 7.29 -31.22
CA SER A 543 -13.07 7.39 -32.66
C SER A 543 -14.55 7.56 -33.02
N ALA A 544 -15.48 7.54 -32.06
CA ALA A 544 -16.90 7.78 -32.32
C ALA A 544 -17.22 9.24 -31.98
N ALA A 545 -17.46 10.06 -33.00
CA ALA A 545 -17.83 11.46 -32.84
C ALA A 545 -19.02 11.61 -31.88
N VAL A 546 -18.90 12.49 -30.90
CA VAL A 546 -20.03 12.98 -30.11
C VAL A 546 -20.94 13.74 -31.09
N PRO A 547 -22.25 13.42 -31.21
CA PRO A 547 -23.13 14.18 -32.09
C PRO A 547 -23.17 15.63 -31.63
N ALA A 548 -22.79 16.56 -32.51
CA ALA A 548 -23.03 17.98 -32.29
C ALA A 548 -24.53 18.25 -32.29
N ARG A 549 -24.97 19.17 -31.42
CA ARG A 549 -26.35 19.64 -31.33
C ARG A 549 -26.75 20.31 -32.64
N ASP A 550 -27.82 19.85 -33.28
CA ASP A 550 -28.53 20.62 -34.30
C ASP A 550 -29.52 21.56 -33.58
N PRO A 551 -29.39 22.90 -33.68
CA PRO A 551 -30.23 23.85 -32.97
C PRO A 551 -31.56 24.13 -33.71
N GLY A 552 -32.16 23.14 -34.35
CA GLY A 552 -33.46 23.30 -35.02
C GLY A 552 -33.97 22.03 -35.70
N GLY A 553 -34.61 21.13 -34.95
CA GLY A 553 -35.32 19.98 -35.51
C GLY A 553 -36.47 19.56 -34.62
N GLU A 554 -37.70 19.72 -35.09
CA GLU A 554 -38.93 19.29 -34.42
C GLU A 554 -38.91 17.80 -34.10
N GLU A 555 -39.41 17.45 -32.90
CA GLU A 555 -39.63 16.09 -32.44
C GLU A 555 -40.49 15.30 -33.43
N ARG A 556 -39.95 14.23 -34.00
CA ARG A 556 -40.75 13.11 -34.50
C ARG A 556 -40.76 12.01 -33.45
N ALA A 557 -41.96 11.66 -33.00
CA ALA A 557 -42.22 10.58 -32.07
C ALA A 557 -41.64 9.24 -32.56
N PRO A 558 -41.12 8.38 -31.66
CA PRO A 558 -40.59 7.09 -32.05
C PRO A 558 -41.73 6.14 -32.46
N ALA A 559 -41.56 5.50 -33.63
CA ALA A 559 -42.42 4.44 -34.11
C ALA A 559 -42.27 3.17 -33.24
N GLU A 560 -43.39 2.49 -32.99
CA GLU A 560 -43.47 1.23 -32.25
C GLU A 560 -42.61 0.12 -32.88
N PRO A 561 -41.97 -0.76 -32.09
CA PRO A 561 -41.19 -1.86 -32.63
C PRO A 561 -42.09 -3.03 -33.06
N SER A 562 -42.02 -3.36 -34.35
CA SER A 562 -42.65 -4.55 -34.94
C SER A 562 -42.02 -5.85 -34.45
N ALA A 563 -42.88 -6.81 -34.11
CA ALA A 563 -42.52 -8.17 -33.71
C ALA A 563 -41.93 -9.02 -34.85
N SER A 564 -40.82 -9.71 -34.54
CA SER A 564 -40.35 -11.02 -35.04
C SER A 564 -38.82 -10.98 -35.01
N THR A 565 -38.12 -11.88 -34.31
CA THR A 565 -37.73 -13.17 -34.86
C THR A 565 -37.18 -14.07 -33.74
N THR A 566 -37.90 -15.16 -33.49
CA THR A 566 -37.45 -16.53 -33.17
C THR A 566 -36.27 -16.75 -32.20
N PHE A 567 -36.63 -17.03 -30.94
CA PHE A 567 -35.83 -17.75 -29.95
C PHE A 567 -35.63 -19.23 -30.37
N ARG A 568 -34.39 -19.71 -30.47
CA ARG A 568 -34.09 -21.16 -30.44
C ARG A 568 -33.19 -21.49 -29.25
N ARG A 569 -33.72 -22.37 -28.40
CA ARG A 569 -33.14 -22.99 -27.21
C ARG A 569 -31.82 -23.71 -27.50
N PHE A 570 -30.86 -23.60 -26.58
CA PHE A 570 -30.00 -24.72 -26.18
C PHE A 570 -29.72 -24.64 -24.67
N LEU A 571 -30.28 -25.60 -23.93
CA LEU A 571 -29.92 -25.95 -22.56
C LEU A 571 -29.43 -27.40 -22.61
N PRO A 572 -28.28 -27.76 -22.02
CA PRO A 572 -28.04 -29.09 -21.53
C PRO A 572 -28.39 -29.18 -20.05
N SER A 573 -29.29 -30.10 -19.77
CA SER A 573 -29.70 -30.62 -18.48
C SER A 573 -28.54 -31.25 -17.70
N PHE A 574 -28.31 -30.80 -16.46
CA PHE A 574 -27.55 -31.53 -15.46
C PHE A 574 -28.45 -31.90 -14.28
N SER A 575 -28.69 -33.20 -14.15
CA SER A 575 -29.39 -33.86 -13.05
C SER A 575 -28.48 -33.97 -11.82
N VAL A 576 -28.94 -33.45 -10.68
CA VAL A 576 -28.29 -33.59 -9.36
C VAL A 576 -28.94 -34.76 -8.61
N PRO A 577 -28.19 -35.74 -8.06
CA PRO A 577 -28.75 -36.75 -7.17
C PRO A 577 -28.98 -36.19 -5.76
N ARG A 578 -30.13 -36.52 -5.16
CA ARG A 578 -30.43 -36.24 -3.74
C ARG A 578 -29.61 -37.16 -2.82
N PRO A 579 -29.09 -36.69 -1.67
CA PRO A 579 -28.52 -37.56 -0.66
C PRO A 579 -29.62 -38.22 0.19
N THR A 580 -29.44 -39.51 0.40
CA THR A 580 -30.19 -40.39 1.30
C THR A 580 -29.95 -40.03 2.77
N ARG A 581 -31.04 -39.88 3.54
CA ARG A 581 -31.03 -39.90 5.01
C ARG A 581 -30.72 -41.32 5.50
N SER A 582 -29.82 -41.45 6.45
CA SER A 582 -29.85 -42.55 7.43
C SER A 582 -29.54 -41.98 8.82
N GLY A 583 -30.45 -42.24 9.78
CA GLY A 583 -30.12 -42.33 11.21
C GLY A 583 -29.26 -43.58 11.40
N THR A 584 -28.35 -43.62 12.36
CA THR A 584 -28.53 -43.53 13.81
C THR A 584 -27.26 -43.00 14.46
#